data_AF-A0A2S8PFY5-F1
#
_entry.id   AF-A0A2S8PFY5-F1
#
_cell.length_a   1.000
_cell.length_b   1.000
_cell.length_c   1.000
_cell.angle_alpha   90.00
_cell.angle_beta   90.00
_cell.angle_gamma   90.00
#
_symmetry.space_group_name_H-M   'P 1'
#
loop_
_entity.id
_entity.type
_entity.pdbx_description
1 polymer ?
#
loop_
_entity_poly.entity_id
_entity_poly.type
_entity_poly.pdbx_seq_one_letter_code
_entity_poly.pdbx_strand_id
1 'polypeptide(L)'
;MDAVDASAVKEFDGPMNAIAQSLPKLVSREDVSNLIMMYLIGKSDQPEAAGIVADFYRQAVATSRKWIVTGQESGVIPSSVNADQAAELFELLSFGLRMRSLIGVRSTGFGIQEFSELIMRTLRPDCQGGAPTS
;
A
#
# COMPACT_ATOMS: atom_id res chain seq x y z
N MET A 1 -24.97 -31.97 13.00
CA MET A 1 -24.14 -31.01 13.76
C MET A 1 -22.71 -31.34 13.39
N ASP A 2 -22.29 -30.82 12.24
CA ASP A 2 -20.95 -31.07 11.73
C ASP A 2 -20.04 -29.97 12.25
N ALA A 3 -18.93 -30.40 12.85
CA ALA A 3 -17.93 -29.53 13.44
C ALA A 3 -17.40 -28.58 12.36
N VAL A 4 -17.62 -27.29 12.57
CA VAL A 4 -17.03 -26.23 11.75
C VAL A 4 -15.53 -26.26 12.03
N ASP A 5 -14.79 -26.70 11.02
CA ASP A 5 -13.35 -26.83 10.99
C ASP A 5 -12.67 -25.52 11.45
N ALA A 6 -12.00 -25.61 12.59
CA ALA A 6 -11.32 -24.51 13.25
C ALA A 6 -9.89 -24.35 12.74
N SER A 7 -9.69 -24.18 11.42
CA SER A 7 -8.47 -23.60 10.87
C SER A 7 -8.64 -23.11 9.44
N ALA A 8 -9.54 -22.15 9.21
CA ALA A 8 -9.39 -21.29 8.04
C ALA A 8 -8.02 -20.59 8.18
N VAL A 9 -7.02 -21.10 7.47
CA VAL A 9 -5.69 -20.50 7.40
C VAL A 9 -5.92 -19.05 6.99
N LYS A 10 -5.67 -18.12 7.93
CA LYS A 10 -5.76 -16.70 7.61
C LYS A 10 -4.54 -16.37 6.78
N GLU A 11 -4.71 -16.35 5.46
CA GLU A 11 -3.60 -16.21 4.53
C GLU A 11 -3.31 -14.74 4.23
N PHE A 12 -2.08 -14.32 4.52
CA PHE A 12 -1.54 -13.01 4.19
C PHE A 12 -1.52 -12.75 2.66
N ASP A 13 -1.19 -13.78 1.88
CA ASP A 13 -0.89 -13.63 0.46
C ASP A 13 -2.12 -13.26 -0.39
N GLY A 14 -3.33 -13.68 -0.01
CA GLY A 14 -4.56 -13.37 -0.75
C GLY A 14 -4.86 -11.86 -0.83
N PRO A 15 -5.09 -11.18 0.30
CA PRO A 15 -5.25 -9.73 0.35
C PRO A 15 -4.07 -8.96 -0.23
N MET A 16 -2.85 -9.45 0.00
CA MET A 16 -1.64 -8.80 -0.52
C MET A 16 -1.54 -8.85 -2.05
N ASN A 17 -1.91 -9.97 -2.66
CA ASN A 17 -1.98 -10.10 -4.12
C ASN A 17 -3.02 -9.16 -4.73
N ALA A 18 -4.17 -8.96 -4.07
CA ALA A 18 -5.17 -7.99 -4.52
C ALA A 18 -4.62 -6.55 -4.51
N ILE A 19 -3.85 -6.19 -3.47
CA ILE A 19 -3.16 -4.89 -3.42
C ILE A 19 -2.14 -4.78 -4.56
N ALA A 20 -1.28 -5.78 -4.73
CA ALA A 20 -0.26 -5.80 -5.77
C ALA A 20 -0.83 -5.62 -7.19
N GLN A 21 -1.98 -6.22 -7.48
CA GLN A 21 -2.68 -6.08 -8.76
C GLN A 21 -3.20 -4.65 -9.03
N SER A 22 -3.39 -3.85 -7.98
CA SER A 22 -3.82 -2.45 -8.13
C SER A 22 -2.67 -1.47 -8.38
N LEU A 23 -1.44 -1.84 -7.98
CA LEU A 23 -0.25 -0.97 -8.06
C LEU A 23 0.12 -0.50 -9.47
N PRO A 24 -0.05 -1.28 -10.57
CA PRO A 24 0.25 -0.80 -11.91
C PRO A 24 -0.50 0.47 -12.30
N LYS A 25 -1.69 0.72 -11.72
CA LYS A 25 -2.46 1.97 -11.96
C LYS A 25 -1.71 3.21 -11.46
N LEU A 26 -0.84 3.08 -10.46
CA LEU A 26 -0.03 4.18 -9.93
C LEU A 26 0.92 4.77 -10.98
N VAL A 27 1.37 3.97 -11.94
CA VAL A 27 2.29 4.44 -12.99
C VAL A 27 1.60 4.59 -14.34
N SER A 28 0.30 4.34 -14.44
CA SER A 28 -0.45 4.56 -15.67
C SER A 28 -0.71 6.05 -15.89
N ARG A 29 -0.24 6.58 -17.03
CA ARG A 29 -0.51 7.97 -17.44
C ARG A 29 -1.96 8.20 -17.88
N GLU A 30 -2.65 7.13 -18.27
CA GLU A 30 -4.03 7.16 -18.74
C GLU A 30 -5.04 7.00 -17.60
N ASP A 31 -4.57 6.73 -16.38
CA ASP A 31 -5.44 6.66 -15.21
C ASP A 31 -6.00 8.05 -14.88
N VAL A 32 -7.33 8.17 -14.91
CA VAL A 32 -8.04 9.43 -14.69
C VAL A 32 -7.70 10.04 -13.32
N SER A 33 -7.48 9.20 -12.29
CA SER A 33 -7.12 9.68 -10.96
C SER A 33 -5.76 10.36 -10.95
N ASN A 34 -4.79 9.85 -11.72
CA ASN A 34 -3.48 10.46 -11.87
C ASN A 34 -3.55 11.78 -12.64
N LEU A 35 -4.41 11.87 -13.67
CA LEU A 35 -4.64 13.11 -14.42
C LEU A 35 -5.29 14.19 -13.57
N ILE A 36 -6.31 13.84 -12.77
CA ILE A 36 -6.96 14.75 -11.83
C ILE A 36 -5.96 15.24 -10.78
N MET A 37 -5.19 14.32 -10.18
CA MET A 37 -4.15 14.66 -9.22
C MET A 37 -3.16 15.68 -9.81
N MET A 38 -2.67 15.42 -11.02
CA MET A 38 -1.73 16.31 -11.72
C MET A 38 -2.33 17.71 -11.92
N TYR A 39 -3.57 17.77 -12.39
CA TYR A 39 -4.27 19.04 -12.58
C TYR A 39 -4.35 19.84 -11.26
N LEU A 40 -4.74 19.18 -10.17
CA LEU A 40 -4.88 19.84 -8.87
C LEU A 40 -3.53 20.29 -8.29
N ILE A 41 -2.46 19.49 -8.45
CA ILE A 41 -1.10 19.89 -8.05
C ILE A 41 -0.63 21.10 -8.85
N GLY A 42 -0.92 21.14 -10.17
CA GLY A 42 -0.64 22.29 -11.02
C GLY A 42 -1.43 23.56 -10.67
N LYS A 43 -2.44 23.44 -9.80
CA LYS A 43 -3.24 24.53 -9.24
C LYS A 43 -3.02 24.72 -7.74
N SER A 44 -1.92 24.20 -7.19
CA SER A 44 -1.63 24.25 -5.74
C SER A 44 -1.41 25.67 -5.19
N ASP A 45 -1.28 26.68 -6.05
CA ASP A 45 -1.36 28.10 -5.69
C ASP A 45 -2.78 28.52 -5.24
N GLN A 46 -3.80 27.74 -5.60
CA GLN A 46 -5.18 27.93 -5.17
C GLN A 46 -5.44 27.10 -3.90
N PRO A 47 -5.83 27.74 -2.78
CA PRO A 47 -6.02 27.05 -1.50
C PRO A 47 -7.00 25.87 -1.56
N GLU A 48 -8.04 25.95 -2.40
CA GLU A 48 -9.03 24.89 -2.59
C GLU A 48 -8.40 23.65 -3.24
N ALA A 49 -7.66 23.83 -4.34
CA ALA A 49 -6.99 22.72 -5.02
C ALA A 49 -5.90 22.08 -4.14
N ALA A 50 -5.12 22.89 -3.41
CA ALA A 50 -4.16 22.39 -2.42
C ALA A 50 -4.85 21.58 -1.31
N GLY A 51 -6.01 22.05 -0.83
CA GLY A 51 -6.84 21.34 0.14
C GLY A 51 -7.28 19.97 -0.35
N ILE A 52 -7.81 19.88 -1.58
CA ILE A 52 -8.26 18.61 -2.18
C ILE A 52 -7.12 17.61 -2.29
N VAL A 53 -5.94 18.02 -2.75
CA VAL A 53 -4.77 17.13 -2.85
C VAL A 53 -4.35 16.63 -1.47
N ALA A 54 -4.34 17.52 -0.47
CA ALA A 54 -3.96 17.16 0.89
C ALA A 54 -4.99 16.21 1.54
N ASP A 55 -6.28 16.42 1.32
CA ASP A 55 -7.35 15.53 1.78
C ASP A 55 -7.27 14.16 1.11
N PHE A 56 -7.03 14.12 -0.21
CA PHE A 56 -6.80 12.87 -0.91
C PHE A 56 -5.64 12.08 -0.29
N TYR A 57 -4.50 12.73 -0.05
CA TYR A 57 -3.34 12.08 0.56
C TYR A 57 -3.64 11.56 1.97
N ARG A 58 -4.28 12.38 2.81
CA ARG A 58 -4.70 11.98 4.17
C ARG A 58 -5.65 10.78 4.14
N GLN A 59 -6.61 10.78 3.22
CA GLN A 59 -7.56 9.69 3.08
C GLN A 59 -6.87 8.40 2.61
N ALA A 60 -5.90 8.50 1.70
CA ALA A 60 -5.11 7.37 1.25
C ALA A 60 -4.31 6.76 2.41
N VAL A 61 -3.61 7.59 3.20
CA VAL A 61 -2.86 7.15 4.39
C VAL A 61 -3.80 6.49 5.40
N ALA A 62 -4.94 7.11 5.72
CA ALA A 62 -5.91 6.55 6.65
C ALA A 62 -6.45 5.20 6.19
N THR A 63 -6.66 5.05 4.88
CA THR A 63 -7.11 3.79 4.28
C THR A 63 -6.03 2.71 4.40
N SER A 64 -4.80 3.02 4.01
CA SER A 64 -3.64 2.10 4.12
C SER A 64 -3.41 1.66 5.56
N ARG A 65 -3.45 2.58 6.52
CA ARG A 65 -3.38 2.29 7.95
C ARG A 65 -4.47 1.33 8.40
N LYS A 66 -5.73 1.59 8.00
CA LYS A 66 -6.86 0.73 8.37
C LYS A 66 -6.67 -0.71 7.87
N TRP A 67 -6.18 -0.87 6.64
CA TRP A 67 -5.83 -2.18 6.09
C TRP A 67 -4.77 -2.90 6.92
N ILE A 68 -3.69 -2.20 7.29
CA ILE A 68 -2.62 -2.78 8.11
C ILE A 68 -3.15 -3.21 9.49
N VAL A 69 -3.89 -2.33 10.16
CA VAL A 69 -4.50 -2.64 11.48
C VAL A 69 -5.46 -3.82 11.39
N THR A 70 -6.28 -3.89 10.33
CA THR A 70 -7.21 -5.01 10.13
C THR A 70 -6.45 -6.33 9.94
N GLY A 71 -5.32 -6.30 9.21
CA GLY A 71 -4.42 -7.44 9.07
C GLY A 71 -3.76 -7.85 10.38
N GLN A 72 -3.41 -6.89 11.24
CA GLN A 72 -2.87 -7.13 12.59
C GLN A 72 -3.90 -7.75 13.52
N GLU A 73 -5.12 -7.22 13.56
CA GLU A 73 -6.25 -7.76 14.34
C GLU A 73 -6.60 -9.19 13.89
N SER A 74 -6.44 -9.47 12.60
CA SER A 74 -6.65 -10.80 12.04
C SER A 74 -5.47 -11.75 12.32
N GLY A 75 -4.29 -11.24 12.67
CA GLY A 75 -3.08 -12.03 12.93
C GLY A 75 -2.25 -12.36 11.68
N VAL A 76 -2.57 -11.76 10.52
CA VAL A 76 -1.85 -12.00 9.26
C VAL A 76 -0.72 -10.99 9.03
N ILE A 77 -0.73 -9.87 9.75
CA ILE A 77 0.38 -8.89 9.81
C ILE A 77 0.88 -8.85 11.26
N PRO A 78 2.20 -8.84 11.52
CA PRO A 78 2.72 -8.72 12.88
C PRO A 78 2.29 -7.45 13.59
N SER A 79 1.97 -7.57 14.88
CA SER A 79 1.73 -6.41 15.75
C SER A 79 2.98 -5.55 15.99
N SER A 80 4.17 -6.06 15.66
CA SER A 80 5.44 -5.32 15.70
C SER A 80 5.56 -4.27 14.59
N VAL A 81 4.78 -4.36 13.52
CA VAL A 81 4.76 -3.35 12.45
C VAL A 81 4.07 -2.09 12.97
N ASN A 82 4.75 -0.94 12.89
CA ASN A 82 4.13 0.35 13.14
C ASN A 82 3.22 0.73 11.96
N ALA A 83 1.90 0.62 12.16
CA ALA A 83 0.91 0.83 11.11
C ALA A 83 0.91 2.26 10.56
N ASP A 84 1.14 3.27 11.41
CA ASP A 84 1.18 4.68 11.01
C ASP A 84 2.38 4.94 10.08
N GLN A 85 3.58 4.52 10.50
CA GLN A 85 4.80 4.70 9.72
C GLN A 85 4.76 3.93 8.39
N ALA A 86 4.27 2.69 8.41
CA ALA A 86 4.17 1.88 7.21
C ALA A 86 3.15 2.48 6.21
N ALA A 87 1.99 2.91 6.68
CA ALA A 87 0.98 3.55 5.84
C ALA A 87 1.51 4.83 5.18
N GLU A 88 2.12 5.72 5.97
CA GLU A 88 2.71 6.95 5.44
C GLU A 88 3.82 6.67 4.42
N LEU A 89 4.69 5.70 4.69
CA LEU A 89 5.76 5.32 3.76
C LEU A 89 5.20 4.81 2.43
N PHE A 90 4.20 3.94 2.47
CA PHE A 90 3.61 3.37 1.26
C PHE A 90 2.92 4.43 0.40
N GLU A 91 2.21 5.37 1.02
CA GLU A 91 1.57 6.47 0.28
C GLU A 91 2.58 7.48 -0.26
N LEU A 92 3.63 7.80 0.50
CA LEU A 92 4.71 8.67 0.04
C LEU A 92 5.40 8.09 -1.21
N LEU A 93 5.72 6.79 -1.18
CA LEU A 93 6.31 6.10 -2.32
C LEU A 93 5.33 6.00 -3.50
N SER A 94 4.06 5.66 -3.25
CA SER A 94 3.01 5.62 -4.29
C SER A 94 2.86 6.98 -4.99
N PHE A 95 2.85 8.06 -4.22
CA PHE A 95 2.77 9.42 -4.75
C PHE A 95 4.02 9.78 -5.58
N GLY A 96 5.22 9.45 -5.08
CA GLY A 96 6.47 9.62 -5.83
C GLY A 96 6.49 8.84 -7.15
N LEU A 97 5.99 7.60 -7.16
CA LEU A 97 5.87 6.77 -8.36
C LEU A 97 4.92 7.39 -9.39
N ARG A 98 3.76 7.91 -8.96
CA ARG A 98 2.82 8.65 -9.81
C ARG A 98 3.48 9.87 -10.43
N MET A 99 4.09 10.72 -9.61
CA MET A 99 4.75 11.95 -10.07
C MET A 99 5.85 11.66 -11.09
N ARG A 100 6.69 10.65 -10.81
CA ARG A 100 7.78 10.24 -11.71
C ARG A 100 7.26 9.74 -13.05
N SER A 101 6.17 8.96 -13.06
CA SER A 101 5.53 8.50 -14.30
C SER A 101 4.94 9.66 -15.10
N LEU A 102 4.27 10.59 -14.43
CA LEU A 102 3.66 11.77 -15.06
C LEU A 102 4.72 12.61 -15.80
N ILE A 103 5.86 12.90 -15.17
CA ILE A 103 6.96 13.66 -15.81
C ILE A 103 7.76 12.84 -16.83
N GLY A 104 7.48 11.55 -17.01
CA GLY A 104 8.07 10.71 -18.06
C GLY A 104 9.45 10.18 -17.74
N VAL A 105 9.85 10.24 -16.48
CA VAL A 105 11.12 9.70 -16.03
C VAL A 105 10.97 8.18 -15.86
N ARG A 106 11.70 7.41 -16.66
CA ARG A 106 11.82 5.96 -16.48
C ARG A 106 12.90 5.67 -15.43
N SER A 107 12.61 4.80 -14.49
CA SER A 107 13.60 4.30 -13.53
C SER A 107 14.03 2.89 -13.92
N THR A 108 15.30 2.57 -13.72
CA THR A 108 15.86 1.23 -13.88
C THR A 108 16.10 0.51 -12.55
N GLY A 109 15.85 1.18 -11.42
CA GLY A 109 16.21 0.66 -10.08
C GLY A 109 15.05 0.49 -9.10
N PHE A 110 13.97 1.27 -9.19
CA PHE A 110 12.83 1.15 -8.28
C PHE A 110 11.53 1.47 -9.00
N GLY A 111 10.69 0.47 -9.25
CA GLY A 111 9.41 0.54 -9.93
C GLY A 111 8.29 -0.14 -9.15
N ILE A 112 7.24 -0.57 -9.85
CA ILE A 112 6.07 -1.22 -9.23
C ILE A 112 6.44 -2.54 -8.57
N GLN A 113 7.34 -3.31 -9.20
CA GLN A 113 7.75 -4.61 -8.69
C GLN A 113 8.49 -4.46 -7.36
N GLU A 114 9.50 -3.58 -7.31
CA GLU A 114 10.28 -3.32 -6.10
C GLU A 114 9.42 -2.70 -4.99
N PHE A 115 8.43 -1.87 -5.37
CA PHE A 115 7.48 -1.32 -4.42
C PHE A 115 6.56 -2.40 -3.83
N SER A 116 6.05 -3.31 -4.65
CA SER A 116 5.26 -4.46 -4.19
C SER A 116 6.06 -5.35 -3.23
N GLU A 117 7.31 -5.65 -3.59
CA GLU A 117 8.22 -6.43 -2.75
C GLU A 117 8.55 -5.74 -1.43
N LEU A 118 8.71 -4.41 -1.45
CA LEU A 118 8.88 -3.63 -0.23
C LEU A 118 7.67 -3.77 0.70
N ILE A 119 6.45 -3.57 0.19
CA ILE A 119 5.22 -3.72 0.99
C ILE A 119 5.14 -5.14 1.58
N MET A 120 5.35 -6.17 0.75
CA MET A 120 5.32 -7.56 1.19
C MET A 120 6.35 -7.82 2.29
N ARG A 121 7.60 -7.39 2.10
CA ARG A 121 8.67 -7.56 3.09
C ARG A 121 8.37 -6.83 4.40
N THR A 122 7.77 -5.65 4.33
CA THR A 122 7.44 -4.85 5.52
C THR A 122 6.29 -5.45 6.33
N LEU A 123 5.31 -6.08 5.67
CA LEU A 123 4.09 -6.55 6.32
C LEU A 123 4.06 -8.05 6.60
N ARG A 124 4.91 -8.84 5.93
CA ARG A 124 4.91 -10.29 6.08
C ARG A 124 5.38 -10.68 7.49
N PRO A 125 4.70 -11.64 8.14
CA PRO A 125 5.15 -12.16 9.42
C PRO A 125 6.47 -12.91 9.31
N ASP A 126 7.31 -12.77 10.34
CA ASP A 126 8.50 -13.60 10.46
C ASP A 126 8.06 -15.07 10.52
N CYS A 127 8.61 -15.89 9.62
CA CYS A 127 8.49 -17.34 9.70
C CYS A 127 9.28 -17.86 10.92
N GLN A 128 8.79 -17.63 12.15
CA GLN A 128 9.29 -18.31 13.34
C GLN A 128 8.21 -19.27 13.86
N GLY A 129 8.38 -20.55 13.54
CA GLY A 129 7.50 -21.61 14.04
C GLY A 129 7.83 -22.98 13.44
N GLY A 130 9.00 -23.53 13.79
CA GLY A 130 9.36 -24.91 13.41
C GLY A 130 10.85 -25.25 13.51
N ALA A 131 11.53 -24.88 14.59
CA ALA A 131 12.78 -25.55 14.92
C ALA A 131 12.42 -26.91 15.55
N PRO A 132 12.85 -28.07 15.00
CA PRO A 132 12.68 -29.33 15.69
C PRO A 132 13.53 -29.29 16.96
N THR A 133 12.88 -29.34 18.11
CA THR A 133 13.53 -29.68 19.37
C THR A 133 14.06 -31.11 19.24
N SER A 134 15.39 -31.21 19.35
CA SER A 134 16.27 -32.35 19.66
C SER A 134 15.75 -33.77 19.41
#